data_AF-A0A9D8DN36-F1
#
_entry.id   AF-A0A9D8DN36-F1
#
_cell.length_a   1.000
_cell.length_b   1.000
_cell.length_c   1.000
_cell.angle_alpha   90.00
_cell.angle_beta   90.00
_cell.angle_gamma   90.00
#
_symmetry.space_group_name_H-M   'P 1'
#
loop_
_entity.id
_entity.type
_entity.pdbx_description
1 polymer ?
#
loop_
_entity_poly.entity_id
_entity_poly.type
_entity_poly.pdbx_seq_one_letter_code
_entity_poly.pdbx_strand_id
1 'polypeptide(L)'
;MATPSRTVAAAATMVAVSGTTTTDDRAERRRRRLREELTDVGFDVPDGLPGELLLGEIDYARHPPRHEGTFPSYGALLCTEAVPDLAPYDRYGTGETSVDTLRRLADGRQSFVLVEGDRVEVAVLDEPHDREVELVRLHRAFPGIMIVQRLTDGQVRVLGARTILTWDGAHWWAKPYAETYLASVAASVPGCSQMILRAVLEFCVHTMSPSRAGATLVWQLDRDDGDLADEPGEEFHHLRGTEESVRLPRLSLLDAGTHGAVRQLLTQVDGATVVDADGNLRATGLHLTASVDAQRLVAVPRGRGTRHTAAQRYSFDEERTVVFVVSADGPVSVFSDGARIAAIDAGHVGMVGVDPNAPTDGVVSTTCTRCTRRLYVRRAPGTLALDDDVTDVIDDGVAPVARITCPVCGTTATIVGAVEGAPARVVKRRG
;
A
#
# COMPACT_ATOMS: atom_id res chain seq x y z
N MET A 1 -43.60 -21.13 -72.16
CA MET A 1 -42.86 -21.81 -71.07
C MET A 1 -42.04 -20.76 -70.32
N ALA A 2 -41.95 -20.90 -69.00
CA ALA A 2 -41.30 -20.03 -68.01
C ALA A 2 -42.13 -18.85 -67.47
N THR A 3 -42.67 -19.14 -66.29
CA THR A 3 -43.49 -18.43 -65.29
C THR A 3 -42.79 -17.20 -64.69
N PRO A 4 -43.52 -16.14 -64.28
CA PRO A 4 -42.96 -15.07 -63.45
C PRO A 4 -42.92 -15.48 -61.96
N SER A 5 -41.78 -15.29 -61.31
CA SER A 5 -41.61 -15.52 -59.87
C SER A 5 -42.20 -14.36 -59.07
N ARG A 6 -43.14 -14.70 -58.19
CA ARG A 6 -43.84 -13.80 -57.27
C ARG A 6 -42.94 -13.44 -56.08
N THR A 7 -42.71 -12.15 -55.91
CA THR A 7 -42.27 -11.53 -54.66
C THR A 7 -43.39 -11.66 -53.62
N VAL A 8 -43.14 -12.41 -52.53
CA VAL A 8 -44.02 -12.43 -51.35
C VAL A 8 -43.26 -11.75 -50.22
N ALA A 9 -43.75 -10.56 -49.86
CA ALA A 9 -43.36 -9.86 -48.63
C ALA A 9 -43.86 -10.66 -47.42
N ALA A 10 -42.94 -11.10 -46.57
CA ALA A 10 -43.28 -11.64 -45.26
C ALA A 10 -43.22 -10.50 -44.22
N ALA A 11 -44.38 -10.16 -43.70
CA ALA A 11 -44.55 -9.25 -42.58
C ALA A 11 -43.88 -9.84 -41.32
N ALA A 12 -42.98 -9.08 -40.71
CA ALA A 12 -42.43 -9.39 -39.40
C ALA A 12 -43.49 -9.05 -38.34
N THR A 13 -44.12 -10.08 -37.79
CA THR A 13 -44.96 -9.97 -36.59
C THR A 13 -44.06 -9.67 -35.40
N MET A 14 -44.09 -8.42 -34.93
CA MET A 14 -43.58 -8.05 -33.61
C MET A 14 -44.41 -8.74 -32.53
N VAL A 15 -43.85 -9.79 -31.92
CA VAL A 15 -44.29 -10.26 -30.61
C VAL A 15 -43.44 -9.54 -29.58
N ALA A 16 -44.04 -8.56 -28.91
CA ALA A 16 -43.47 -7.90 -27.75
C ALA A 16 -43.30 -8.92 -26.62
N VAL A 17 -42.05 -9.26 -26.31
CA VAL A 17 -41.68 -10.04 -25.12
C VAL A 17 -41.65 -9.08 -23.93
N SER A 18 -42.82 -8.89 -23.31
CA SER A 18 -42.96 -8.15 -22.05
C SER A 18 -42.58 -9.08 -20.89
N GLY A 19 -41.31 -9.11 -20.49
CA GLY A 19 -40.86 -9.90 -19.34
C GLY A 19 -39.43 -9.66 -18.82
N THR A 20 -38.55 -9.01 -19.59
CA THR A 20 -37.12 -8.82 -19.24
C THR A 20 -36.77 -7.46 -18.63
N THR A 21 -37.68 -6.48 -18.66
CA THR A 21 -37.37 -5.07 -18.34
C THR A 21 -37.03 -4.82 -16.87
N THR A 22 -37.64 -5.52 -15.92
CA THR A 22 -37.52 -5.17 -14.49
C THR A 22 -36.20 -5.61 -13.84
N THR A 23 -35.61 -6.72 -14.30
CA THR A 23 -34.32 -7.23 -13.81
C THR A 23 -33.15 -6.43 -14.38
N ASP A 24 -33.21 -6.08 -15.67
CA ASP A 24 -32.20 -5.23 -16.32
C ASP A 24 -32.23 -3.82 -15.73
N ASP A 25 -33.43 -3.25 -15.50
CA ASP A 25 -33.58 -1.97 -14.82
C ASP A 25 -32.99 -1.96 -13.40
N ARG A 26 -33.07 -3.10 -12.68
CA ARG A 26 -32.49 -3.22 -11.34
C ARG A 26 -30.97 -3.32 -11.41
N ALA A 27 -30.43 -4.14 -12.30
CA ALA A 27 -28.99 -4.27 -12.50
C ALA A 27 -28.38 -2.92 -12.91
N GLU A 28 -29.03 -2.20 -13.81
CA GLU A 28 -28.61 -0.89 -14.28
C GLU A 28 -28.58 0.14 -13.15
N ARG A 29 -29.64 0.20 -12.34
CA ARG A 29 -29.66 1.08 -11.15
C ARG A 29 -28.56 0.74 -10.15
N ARG A 30 -28.25 -0.55 -9.95
CA ARG A 30 -27.14 -0.97 -9.08
C ARG A 30 -25.79 -0.54 -9.64
N ARG A 31 -25.54 -0.73 -10.93
CA ARG A 31 -24.28 -0.32 -11.57
C ARG A 31 -24.07 1.19 -11.54
N ARG A 32 -25.13 1.98 -11.74
CA ARG A 32 -25.06 3.44 -11.59
C ARG A 32 -24.66 3.84 -10.16
N ARG A 33 -25.31 3.25 -9.15
CA ARG A 33 -24.96 3.51 -7.74
C ARG A 33 -23.54 3.03 -7.42
N LEU A 34 -23.12 1.88 -7.95
CA LEU A 34 -21.75 1.40 -7.78
C LEU A 34 -20.74 2.39 -8.35
N ARG A 35 -20.99 2.95 -9.53
CA ARG A 35 -20.13 4.00 -10.10
C ARG A 35 -20.00 5.20 -9.16
N GLU A 36 -21.11 5.69 -8.61
CA GLU A 36 -21.11 6.78 -7.61
C GLU A 36 -20.27 6.39 -6.38
N GLU A 37 -20.48 5.19 -5.82
CA GLU A 37 -19.71 4.66 -4.69
C GLU A 37 -18.19 4.58 -4.98
N LEU A 38 -17.81 4.17 -6.19
CA LEU A 38 -16.40 4.09 -6.62
C LEU A 38 -15.77 5.47 -6.81
N THR A 39 -16.50 6.41 -7.40
CA THR A 39 -16.07 7.80 -7.54
C THR A 39 -15.88 8.47 -6.19
N ASP A 40 -16.79 8.23 -5.22
CA ASP A 40 -16.69 8.75 -3.87
C ASP A 40 -15.42 8.28 -3.16
N VAL A 41 -14.94 7.06 -3.47
CA VAL A 41 -13.66 6.56 -2.95
C VAL A 41 -12.43 6.92 -3.80
N GLY A 42 -12.59 7.81 -4.78
CA GLY A 42 -11.50 8.30 -5.63
C GLY A 42 -10.97 7.26 -6.61
N PHE A 43 -11.77 6.25 -6.95
CA PHE A 43 -11.43 5.27 -7.99
C PHE A 43 -11.92 5.77 -9.34
N ASP A 44 -10.99 5.88 -10.28
CA ASP A 44 -11.27 6.30 -11.65
C ASP A 44 -11.76 5.11 -12.47
N VAL A 45 -13.08 5.01 -12.67
CA VAL A 45 -13.68 3.99 -13.53
C VAL A 45 -13.44 4.42 -14.97
N PRO A 46 -12.82 3.57 -15.83
CA PRO A 46 -12.59 3.93 -17.22
C PRO A 46 -13.87 4.32 -17.95
N ASP A 47 -13.77 5.25 -18.88
CA ASP A 47 -14.92 5.64 -19.70
C ASP A 47 -15.30 4.55 -20.73
N GLY A 48 -16.56 4.54 -21.14
CA GLY A 48 -17.06 3.68 -22.21
C GLY A 48 -17.15 2.19 -21.85
N LEU A 49 -16.94 1.33 -22.85
CA LEU A 49 -17.12 -0.11 -22.73
C LEU A 49 -16.26 -0.76 -21.62
N PRO A 50 -14.95 -0.44 -21.46
CA PRO A 50 -14.14 -1.01 -20.38
C PRO A 50 -14.70 -0.73 -18.98
N GLY A 51 -15.24 0.48 -18.77
CA GLY A 51 -15.90 0.84 -17.51
C GLY A 51 -17.19 0.07 -17.26
N GLU A 52 -18.03 -0.07 -18.28
CA GLU A 52 -19.28 -0.83 -18.16
C GLU A 52 -19.03 -2.32 -17.90
N LEU A 53 -18.00 -2.89 -18.54
CA LEU A 53 -17.55 -4.27 -18.28
C LEU A 53 -17.04 -4.41 -16.83
N LEU A 54 -16.20 -3.48 -16.36
CA LEU A 54 -15.71 -3.47 -14.98
C LEU A 54 -16.87 -3.42 -13.97
N LEU A 55 -17.81 -2.50 -14.15
CA LEU A 55 -18.95 -2.37 -13.25
C LEU A 55 -19.83 -3.61 -13.28
N GLY A 56 -19.97 -4.27 -14.44
CA GLY A 56 -20.65 -5.55 -14.57
C GLY A 56 -19.99 -6.65 -13.74
N GLU A 57 -18.66 -6.79 -13.82
CA GLU A 57 -17.93 -7.81 -13.07
C GLU A 57 -17.86 -7.51 -11.57
N ILE A 58 -17.77 -6.24 -11.17
CA ILE A 58 -17.86 -5.86 -9.75
C ILE A 58 -19.28 -6.11 -9.20
N ASP A 59 -20.35 -5.79 -9.95
CA ASP A 59 -21.73 -6.08 -9.52
C ASP A 59 -21.96 -7.59 -9.38
N TYR A 60 -21.44 -8.40 -10.32
CA TYR A 60 -21.49 -9.85 -10.23
C TYR A 60 -20.72 -10.36 -9.00
N ALA A 61 -19.51 -9.86 -8.75
CA ALA A 61 -18.72 -10.21 -7.57
C ALA A 61 -19.40 -9.84 -6.25
N ARG A 62 -20.14 -8.73 -6.19
CA ARG A 62 -20.90 -8.33 -5.00
C ARG A 62 -22.18 -9.15 -4.82
N HIS A 63 -22.78 -9.60 -5.93
CA HIS A 63 -24.09 -10.25 -5.94
C HIS A 63 -24.10 -11.56 -6.77
N PRO A 64 -23.22 -12.53 -6.52
CA PRO A 64 -23.19 -13.75 -7.32
C PRO A 64 -24.44 -14.59 -7.04
N PRO A 65 -24.85 -15.47 -7.98
CA PRO A 65 -25.93 -16.41 -7.74
C PRO A 65 -25.66 -17.26 -6.49
N ARG A 66 -26.64 -17.35 -5.59
CA ARG A 66 -26.52 -18.18 -4.37
C ARG A 66 -26.66 -19.66 -4.73
N HIS A 67 -25.84 -20.49 -4.10
CA HIS A 67 -25.98 -21.94 -4.14
C HIS A 67 -25.97 -22.48 -2.72
N GLU A 68 -27.00 -23.24 -2.33
CA GLU A 68 -27.15 -23.80 -0.98
C GLU A 68 -27.00 -22.75 0.15
N GLY A 69 -27.51 -21.54 -0.09
CA GLY A 69 -27.42 -20.42 0.86
C GLY A 69 -26.05 -19.73 0.94
N THR A 70 -25.05 -20.24 0.22
CA THR A 70 -23.68 -19.71 0.19
C THR A 70 -23.44 -18.91 -1.09
N PHE A 71 -22.61 -17.87 -0.98
CA PHE A 71 -22.11 -17.14 -2.15
C PHE A 71 -20.74 -17.71 -2.54
N PRO A 72 -20.53 -18.10 -3.81
CA PRO A 72 -19.25 -18.64 -4.27
C PRO A 72 -18.15 -17.57 -4.26
N SER A 73 -16.88 -17.99 -4.26
CA SER A 73 -15.78 -17.10 -4.67
C SER A 73 -15.86 -16.83 -6.17
N TYR A 74 -15.18 -15.79 -6.63
CA TYR A 74 -15.25 -15.37 -8.03
C TYR A 74 -14.02 -14.56 -8.42
N GLY A 75 -13.63 -14.56 -9.68
CA GLY A 75 -12.68 -13.57 -10.18
C GLY A 75 -12.76 -13.31 -11.67
N ALA A 76 -12.36 -12.12 -12.05
CA ALA A 76 -12.28 -11.66 -13.43
C ALA A 76 -10.99 -10.88 -13.69
N LEU A 77 -10.44 -11.05 -14.90
CA LEU A 77 -9.37 -10.26 -15.49
C LEU A 77 -9.99 -9.48 -16.66
N LEU A 78 -9.95 -8.16 -16.61
CA LEU A 78 -10.53 -7.30 -17.63
C LEU A 78 -9.42 -6.60 -18.41
N CYS A 79 -9.30 -6.88 -19.70
CA CYS A 79 -8.37 -6.18 -20.56
C CYS A 79 -8.92 -4.79 -20.89
N THR A 80 -8.24 -3.73 -20.43
CA THR A 80 -8.61 -2.33 -20.73
C THR A 80 -7.97 -1.81 -22.00
N GLU A 81 -6.90 -2.47 -22.44
CA GLU A 81 -6.14 -2.16 -23.65
C GLU A 81 -6.02 -3.40 -24.54
N ALA A 82 -5.04 -3.41 -25.46
CA ALA A 82 -4.70 -4.60 -26.22
C ALA A 82 -4.38 -5.77 -25.27
N VAL A 83 -4.82 -6.97 -25.64
CA VAL A 83 -4.68 -8.18 -24.83
C VAL A 83 -3.23 -8.35 -24.42
N PRO A 84 -2.93 -8.40 -23.12
CA PRO A 84 -1.63 -8.87 -22.68
C PRO A 84 -1.45 -10.30 -23.20
N ASP A 85 -0.23 -10.65 -23.56
CA ASP A 85 0.07 -12.03 -23.94
C ASP A 85 -0.05 -12.96 -22.72
N LEU A 86 -1.27 -13.45 -22.48
CA LEU A 86 -1.58 -14.45 -21.47
C LEU A 86 -1.24 -15.87 -21.95
N ALA A 87 -0.38 -16.02 -22.96
CA ALA A 87 0.11 -17.32 -23.43
C ALA A 87 0.66 -18.26 -22.34
N PRO A 88 1.20 -17.78 -21.20
CA PRO A 88 1.58 -18.70 -20.12
C PRO A 88 0.42 -19.49 -19.51
N TYR A 89 -0.83 -19.08 -19.74
CA TYR A 89 -2.00 -19.66 -19.06
C TYR A 89 -2.97 -20.33 -20.03
N ASP A 90 -3.56 -21.42 -19.56
CA ASP A 90 -4.59 -22.12 -20.31
C ASP A 90 -5.86 -21.27 -20.41
N ARG A 91 -6.41 -21.16 -21.62
CA ARG A 91 -7.62 -20.38 -21.92
C ARG A 91 -8.71 -21.28 -22.48
N TYR A 92 -9.90 -21.19 -21.89
CA TYR A 92 -11.07 -21.94 -22.29
C TYR A 92 -12.19 -20.97 -22.70
N GLY A 93 -12.48 -20.91 -24.00
CA GLY A 93 -13.44 -19.97 -24.57
C GLY A 93 -14.91 -20.40 -24.43
N THR A 94 -15.81 -19.49 -24.81
CA THR A 94 -17.26 -19.73 -24.80
C THR A 94 -17.67 -20.91 -25.69
N GLY A 95 -17.28 -21.00 -26.96
CA GLY A 95 -17.86 -22.01 -27.85
C GLY A 95 -19.40 -21.97 -27.81
N GLU A 96 -20.06 -23.07 -27.41
CA GLU A 96 -21.51 -23.13 -27.13
C GLU A 96 -21.88 -22.83 -25.66
N THR A 97 -20.90 -22.60 -24.81
CA THR A 97 -21.04 -22.37 -23.36
C THR A 97 -21.48 -20.95 -23.05
N SER A 98 -22.45 -20.80 -22.14
CA SER A 98 -22.93 -19.50 -21.70
C SER A 98 -21.92 -18.75 -20.82
N VAL A 99 -21.97 -17.42 -20.84
CA VAL A 99 -21.14 -16.56 -19.96
C VAL A 99 -21.40 -16.87 -18.47
N ASP A 100 -22.63 -17.17 -18.07
CA ASP A 100 -22.95 -17.55 -16.68
C ASP A 100 -22.22 -18.84 -16.27
N THR A 101 -22.12 -19.80 -17.17
CA THR A 101 -21.35 -21.03 -16.94
C THR A 101 -19.86 -20.74 -16.80
N LEU A 102 -19.28 -19.87 -17.64
CA LEU A 102 -17.87 -19.48 -17.51
C LEU A 102 -17.60 -18.78 -16.17
N ARG A 103 -18.51 -17.88 -15.74
CA ARG A 103 -18.41 -17.23 -14.41
C ARG A 103 -18.46 -18.22 -13.25
N ARG A 104 -19.17 -19.34 -13.38
CA ARG A 104 -19.20 -20.41 -12.36
C ARG A 104 -17.92 -21.25 -12.33
N LEU A 105 -17.16 -21.28 -13.42
CA LEU A 105 -15.86 -21.95 -13.48
C LEU A 105 -14.73 -21.09 -12.89
N ALA A 106 -14.92 -19.77 -12.78
CA ALA A 106 -13.94 -18.83 -12.27
C ALA A 106 -14.05 -18.66 -10.76
N ASP A 107 -13.16 -19.33 -10.01
CA ASP A 107 -13.14 -19.29 -8.55
C ASP A 107 -12.45 -18.04 -7.98
N GLY A 108 -11.77 -17.26 -8.85
CA GLY A 108 -10.99 -16.08 -8.50
C GLY A 108 -9.73 -16.37 -7.72
N ARG A 109 -9.28 -17.62 -7.67
CA ARG A 109 -8.05 -18.05 -6.99
C ARG A 109 -7.10 -18.61 -8.03
N GLN A 110 -7.54 -19.62 -8.76
CA GLN A 110 -6.75 -20.26 -9.82
C GLN A 110 -7.41 -20.07 -11.18
N SER A 111 -8.74 -19.90 -11.23
CA SER A 111 -9.47 -19.63 -12.46
C SER A 111 -10.16 -18.28 -12.42
N PHE A 112 -10.02 -17.52 -13.51
CA PHE A 112 -10.59 -16.19 -13.65
C PHE A 112 -11.34 -16.09 -14.98
N VAL A 113 -12.46 -15.37 -14.99
CA VAL A 113 -13.07 -14.98 -16.26
C VAL A 113 -12.18 -13.93 -16.91
N LEU A 114 -11.73 -14.18 -18.13
CA LEU A 114 -11.03 -13.20 -18.95
C LEU A 114 -12.04 -12.47 -19.82
N VAL A 115 -12.14 -11.16 -19.66
CA VAL A 115 -13.04 -10.28 -20.42
C VAL A 115 -12.22 -9.38 -21.34
N GLU A 116 -12.46 -9.51 -22.64
CA GLU A 116 -11.76 -8.80 -23.70
C GLU A 116 -12.76 -8.26 -24.72
N GLY A 117 -13.19 -7.00 -24.55
CA GLY A 117 -14.29 -6.45 -25.33
C GLY A 117 -15.54 -7.33 -25.20
N ASP A 118 -15.97 -7.92 -26.32
CA ASP A 118 -17.15 -8.80 -26.37
C ASP A 118 -16.80 -10.29 -26.13
N ARG A 119 -15.50 -10.62 -26.05
CA ARG A 119 -15.02 -11.99 -25.84
C ARG A 119 -14.90 -12.28 -24.35
N VAL A 120 -15.42 -13.43 -23.95
CA VAL A 120 -15.36 -13.93 -22.57
C VAL A 120 -14.77 -15.33 -22.58
N GLU A 121 -13.78 -15.59 -21.75
CA GLU A 121 -13.13 -16.90 -21.60
C GLU A 121 -12.84 -17.18 -20.12
N VAL A 122 -12.34 -18.36 -19.81
CA VAL A 122 -11.76 -18.66 -18.49
C VAL A 122 -10.26 -18.86 -18.68
N ALA A 123 -9.48 -18.08 -17.95
CA ALA A 123 -8.04 -18.28 -17.78
C ALA A 123 -7.80 -19.15 -16.54
N VAL A 124 -6.97 -20.18 -16.66
CA VAL A 124 -6.54 -21.04 -15.55
C VAL A 124 -5.05 -20.82 -15.33
N LEU A 125 -4.70 -20.34 -14.13
CA LEU A 125 -3.35 -20.04 -13.70
C LEU A 125 -2.69 -21.30 -13.11
N ASP A 126 -1.36 -21.39 -13.19
CA ASP A 126 -0.61 -22.52 -12.63
C ASP A 126 -0.61 -22.55 -11.10
N GLU A 127 -0.75 -21.38 -10.47
CA GLU A 127 -0.71 -21.20 -9.03
C GLU A 127 -1.96 -20.47 -8.51
N PRO A 128 -2.42 -20.78 -7.29
CA PRO A 128 -3.51 -20.05 -6.66
C PRO A 128 -3.05 -18.63 -6.24
N HIS A 129 -3.93 -17.65 -6.46
CA HIS A 129 -3.76 -16.23 -6.16
C HIS A 129 -4.71 -15.78 -5.05
N ASP A 130 -4.54 -16.34 -3.85
CA ASP A 130 -5.41 -16.10 -2.69
C ASP A 130 -5.09 -14.79 -1.97
N ARG A 131 -3.84 -14.36 -2.06
CA ARG A 131 -3.27 -13.23 -1.34
C ARG A 131 -3.19 -12.02 -2.25
N GLU A 132 -3.34 -10.84 -1.66
CA GLU A 132 -3.24 -9.58 -2.39
C GLU A 132 -1.88 -9.44 -3.10
N VAL A 133 -0.77 -9.85 -2.46
CA VAL A 133 0.57 -9.82 -3.07
C VAL A 133 0.67 -10.62 -4.38
N GLU A 134 -0.06 -11.73 -4.51
CA GLU A 134 -0.07 -12.55 -5.74
C GLU A 134 -0.80 -11.81 -6.85
N LEU A 135 -1.96 -11.21 -6.55
CA LEU A 135 -2.72 -10.41 -7.51
C LEU A 135 -1.96 -9.16 -7.95
N VAL A 136 -1.25 -8.50 -7.04
CA VAL A 136 -0.40 -7.35 -7.36
C VAL A 136 0.67 -7.74 -8.37
N ARG A 137 1.26 -8.93 -8.22
CA ARG A 137 2.26 -9.43 -9.18
C ARG A 137 1.64 -9.80 -10.51
N LEU A 138 0.48 -10.46 -10.50
CA LEU A 138 -0.27 -10.76 -11.71
C LEU A 138 -0.59 -9.46 -12.47
N HIS A 139 -1.12 -8.45 -11.78
CA HIS A 139 -1.40 -7.13 -12.36
C HIS A 139 -0.16 -6.42 -12.91
N ARG A 140 1.01 -6.57 -12.25
CA ARG A 140 2.28 -6.02 -12.75
C ARG A 140 2.85 -6.78 -13.94
N ALA A 141 2.67 -8.10 -13.99
CA ALA A 141 3.11 -8.94 -15.09
C ALA A 141 2.32 -8.64 -16.38
N PHE A 142 1.07 -8.19 -16.24
CA PHE A 142 0.18 -7.87 -17.34
C PHE A 142 -0.38 -6.44 -17.21
N PRO A 143 0.43 -5.39 -17.50
CA PRO A 143 -0.07 -4.03 -17.56
C PRO A 143 -1.27 -3.92 -18.52
N GLY A 144 -2.29 -3.14 -18.15
CA GLY A 144 -3.49 -2.97 -18.96
C GLY A 144 -4.60 -4.00 -18.66
N ILE A 145 -4.46 -4.79 -17.59
CA ILE A 145 -5.59 -5.51 -16.99
C ILE A 145 -6.09 -4.82 -15.73
N MET A 146 -7.39 -4.96 -15.47
CA MET A 146 -7.96 -4.79 -14.13
C MET A 146 -8.34 -6.16 -13.57
N ILE A 147 -8.21 -6.34 -12.26
CA ILE A 147 -8.54 -7.60 -11.60
C ILE A 147 -9.69 -7.37 -10.63
N VAL A 148 -10.73 -8.20 -10.71
CA VAL A 148 -11.79 -8.29 -9.72
C VAL A 148 -11.70 -9.65 -9.05
N GLN A 149 -11.71 -9.71 -7.72
CA GLN A 149 -11.70 -10.96 -6.97
C GLN A 149 -12.69 -10.89 -5.82
N ARG A 150 -13.56 -11.89 -5.69
CA ARG A 150 -14.39 -12.14 -4.52
C ARG A 150 -13.81 -13.30 -3.72
N LEU A 151 -13.48 -13.05 -2.46
CA LEU A 151 -13.02 -14.06 -1.52
C LEU A 151 -14.19 -14.87 -0.93
N THR A 152 -13.87 -16.00 -0.31
CA THR A 152 -14.86 -16.86 0.34
C THR A 152 -15.56 -16.20 1.52
N ASP A 153 -14.91 -15.24 2.20
CA ASP A 153 -15.50 -14.42 3.26
C ASP A 153 -16.42 -13.31 2.74
N GLY A 154 -16.48 -13.12 1.42
CA GLY A 154 -17.33 -12.15 0.74
C GLY A 154 -16.74 -10.78 0.52
N GLN A 155 -15.47 -10.56 0.89
CA GLN A 155 -14.76 -9.36 0.46
C GLN A 155 -14.59 -9.35 -1.06
N VAL A 156 -14.71 -8.18 -1.68
CA VAL A 156 -14.43 -7.98 -3.11
C VAL A 156 -13.23 -7.06 -3.25
N ARG A 157 -12.17 -7.50 -3.92
CA ARG A 157 -11.00 -6.71 -4.26
C ARG A 157 -11.07 -6.28 -5.72
N VAL A 158 -10.66 -5.06 -5.98
CA VAL A 158 -10.46 -4.54 -7.34
C VAL A 158 -9.07 -3.96 -7.45
N LEU A 159 -8.22 -4.52 -8.30
CA LEU A 159 -6.90 -3.97 -8.61
C LEU A 159 -7.02 -3.18 -9.91
N GLY A 160 -6.86 -1.86 -9.80
CA GLY A 160 -6.73 -0.97 -10.94
C GLY A 160 -5.28 -0.50 -11.12
N ALA A 161 -5.06 0.44 -12.04
CA ALA A 161 -3.72 0.88 -12.42
C ALA A 161 -2.88 1.45 -11.26
N ARG A 162 -3.51 2.13 -10.30
CA ARG A 162 -2.80 2.85 -9.21
C ARG A 162 -3.29 2.53 -7.80
N THR A 163 -4.45 1.90 -7.69
CA THR A 163 -5.15 1.69 -6.42
C THR A 163 -5.73 0.29 -6.36
N ILE A 164 -5.73 -0.24 -5.14
CA ILE A 164 -6.41 -1.47 -4.76
C ILE A 164 -7.63 -1.05 -3.95
N LEU A 165 -8.81 -1.47 -4.39
CA LEU A 165 -10.05 -1.32 -3.65
C LEU A 165 -10.40 -2.62 -2.93
N THR A 166 -10.98 -2.48 -1.76
CA THR A 166 -11.62 -3.59 -1.04
C THR A 166 -13.01 -3.17 -0.61
N TRP A 167 -14.02 -3.96 -0.99
CA TRP A 167 -15.35 -3.93 -0.41
C TRP A 167 -15.43 -4.95 0.72
N ASP A 168 -15.78 -4.53 1.92
CA ASP A 168 -15.85 -5.40 3.10
C ASP A 168 -17.25 -5.97 3.40
N GLY A 169 -18.23 -5.70 2.53
CA GLY A 169 -19.64 -6.01 2.74
C GLY A 169 -20.50 -4.79 3.01
N ALA A 170 -19.92 -3.67 3.43
CA ALA A 170 -20.62 -2.43 3.73
C ALA A 170 -19.94 -1.17 3.18
N HIS A 171 -18.61 -1.20 3.08
CA HIS A 171 -17.77 -0.04 2.83
C HIS A 171 -16.71 -0.35 1.78
N TRP A 172 -16.43 0.64 0.93
CA TRP A 172 -15.26 0.64 0.07
C TRP A 172 -14.05 1.23 0.79
N TRP A 173 -12.93 0.56 0.64
CA TRP A 173 -11.62 0.97 1.13
C TRP A 173 -10.69 1.09 -0.06
N ALA A 174 -9.92 2.17 -0.13
CA ALA A 174 -8.91 2.35 -1.16
C ALA A 174 -7.53 2.43 -0.50
N LYS A 175 -6.55 1.79 -1.14
CA LYS A 175 -5.13 2.00 -0.83
C LYS A 175 -4.30 1.98 -2.11
N PRO A 176 -3.22 2.76 -2.20
CA PRO A 176 -2.33 2.68 -3.35
C PRO A 176 -1.36 1.50 -3.23
N TYR A 177 -0.68 1.17 -4.33
CA TYR A 177 0.39 0.17 -4.32
C TYR A 177 1.60 0.64 -3.50
N ALA A 178 2.38 -0.33 -3.00
CA ALA A 178 3.64 -0.09 -2.29
C ALA A 178 4.60 0.83 -3.06
N GLU A 179 4.64 0.74 -4.39
CA GLU A 179 5.43 1.59 -5.29
C GLU A 179 5.24 3.08 -5.04
N THR A 180 4.02 3.50 -4.71
CA THR A 180 3.67 4.92 -4.53
C THR A 180 4.52 5.56 -3.44
N TYR A 181 4.97 4.77 -2.47
CA TYR A 181 5.75 5.23 -1.32
C TYR A 181 7.25 5.03 -1.48
N LEU A 182 7.68 4.18 -2.43
CA LEU A 182 9.08 3.85 -2.64
C LEU A 182 9.93 5.10 -2.82
N ALA A 183 9.49 6.02 -3.69
CA ALA A 183 10.19 7.27 -3.95
C ALA A 183 10.28 8.18 -2.71
N SER A 184 9.21 8.28 -1.93
CA SER A 184 9.16 9.12 -0.72
C SER A 184 10.09 8.60 0.37
N VAL A 185 10.09 7.28 0.61
CA VAL A 185 10.95 6.66 1.62
C VAL A 185 12.41 6.70 1.16
N ALA A 186 12.68 6.38 -0.11
CA ALA A 186 14.03 6.44 -0.68
C ALA A 186 14.64 7.86 -0.61
N ALA A 187 13.85 8.90 -0.86
CA ALA A 187 14.31 10.28 -0.75
C ALA A 187 14.63 10.70 0.69
N SER A 188 14.01 10.05 1.67
CA SER A 188 14.22 10.32 3.10
C SER A 188 15.42 9.54 3.66
N VAL A 189 15.73 8.39 3.07
CA VAL A 189 16.80 7.48 3.50
C VAL A 189 17.78 7.26 2.32
N PRO A 190 18.62 8.26 1.99
CA PRO A 190 19.52 8.15 0.84
C PRO A 190 20.56 7.05 1.04
N GLY A 191 20.89 6.35 -0.05
CA GLY A 191 21.86 5.25 -0.04
C GLY A 191 21.29 3.88 0.35
N CYS A 192 20.02 3.80 0.76
CA CYS A 192 19.39 2.52 1.05
C CYS A 192 19.18 1.66 -0.22
N SER A 193 19.24 0.34 -0.06
CA SER A 193 18.95 -0.61 -1.14
C SER A 193 17.50 -0.50 -1.59
N GLN A 194 17.28 -0.01 -2.81
CA GLN A 194 15.93 0.13 -3.39
C GLN A 194 15.22 -1.22 -3.52
N MET A 195 15.97 -2.28 -3.77
CA MET A 195 15.45 -3.64 -3.89
C MET A 195 14.86 -4.12 -2.56
N ILE A 196 15.58 -3.92 -1.45
CA ILE A 196 15.14 -4.35 -0.12
C ILE A 196 14.03 -3.45 0.39
N LEU A 197 14.16 -2.13 0.21
CA LEU A 197 13.10 -1.19 0.57
C LEU A 197 11.78 -1.56 -0.12
N ARG A 198 11.82 -1.90 -1.42
CA ARG A 198 10.64 -2.39 -2.15
C ARG A 198 10.10 -3.66 -1.52
N ALA A 199 10.93 -4.66 -1.25
CA ALA A 199 10.50 -5.93 -0.70
C ALA A 199 9.84 -5.78 0.69
N VAL A 200 10.41 -4.94 1.57
CA VAL A 200 9.83 -4.64 2.89
C VAL A 200 8.49 -3.91 2.74
N LEU A 201 8.42 -2.90 1.88
CA LEU A 201 7.17 -2.17 1.61
C LEU A 201 6.09 -3.08 1.02
N GLU A 202 6.42 -3.92 0.04
CA GLU A 202 5.49 -4.89 -0.54
C GLU A 202 4.98 -5.86 0.51
N PHE A 203 5.86 -6.38 1.35
CA PHE A 203 5.46 -7.24 2.46
C PHE A 203 4.52 -6.52 3.43
N CYS A 204 4.86 -5.29 3.86
CA CYS A 204 4.00 -4.51 4.76
C CYS A 204 2.63 -4.18 4.15
N VAL A 205 2.58 -3.74 2.89
CA VAL A 205 1.37 -3.20 2.24
C VAL A 205 0.47 -4.29 1.66
N HIS A 206 1.06 -5.33 1.07
CA HIS A 206 0.32 -6.35 0.31
C HIS A 206 0.25 -7.71 1.00
N THR A 207 1.01 -7.92 2.07
CA THR A 207 0.95 -9.15 2.87
C THR A 207 0.43 -8.89 4.30
N MET A 208 1.03 -7.96 5.03
CA MET A 208 0.67 -7.70 6.43
C MET A 208 -0.59 -6.85 6.58
N SER A 209 -0.68 -5.72 5.89
CA SER A 209 -1.85 -4.82 5.97
C SER A 209 -3.19 -5.53 5.73
N PRO A 210 -3.35 -6.40 4.70
CA PRO A 210 -4.59 -7.15 4.50
C PRO A 210 -4.88 -8.19 5.58
N SER A 211 -3.88 -8.59 6.38
CA SER A 211 -4.04 -9.65 7.38
C SER A 211 -4.78 -9.19 8.65
N ARG A 212 -5.02 -7.88 8.79
CA ARG A 212 -5.61 -7.27 9.99
C ARG A 212 -4.83 -7.56 11.28
N ALA A 213 -3.52 -7.74 11.15
CA ALA A 213 -2.59 -7.93 12.26
C ALA A 213 -1.55 -6.80 12.29
N GLY A 214 -1.23 -6.35 13.50
CA GLY A 214 -0.21 -5.34 13.71
C GLY A 214 1.18 -5.96 13.74
N ALA A 215 2.19 -5.27 13.19
CA ALA A 215 3.58 -5.71 13.24
C ALA A 215 4.55 -4.53 13.21
N THR A 216 5.74 -4.73 13.75
CA THR A 216 6.83 -3.74 13.72
C THR A 216 8.07 -4.40 13.12
N LEU A 217 8.56 -3.87 12.00
CA LEU A 217 9.81 -4.31 11.37
C LEU A 217 10.87 -3.23 11.53
N VAL A 218 12.05 -3.60 12.00
CA VAL A 218 13.23 -2.74 12.08
C VAL A 218 14.19 -3.19 10.99
N TRP A 219 14.30 -2.40 9.91
CA TRP A 219 15.25 -2.68 8.83
C TRP A 219 16.58 -1.98 9.09
N GLN A 220 17.65 -2.76 9.12
CA GLN A 220 19.03 -2.27 9.25
C GLN A 220 19.62 -1.93 7.89
N LEU A 221 20.18 -0.73 7.78
CA LEU A 221 20.69 -0.23 6.50
C LEU A 221 22.12 -0.69 6.19
N ASP A 222 22.94 -0.87 7.22
CA ASP A 222 24.33 -1.30 7.09
C ASP A 222 24.45 -2.80 7.37
N ARG A 223 25.37 -3.45 6.65
CA ARG A 223 25.81 -4.80 7.02
C ARG A 223 26.57 -4.69 8.33
N ASP A 224 26.10 -5.39 9.34
CA ASP A 224 26.94 -5.68 10.47
C ASP A 224 27.86 -6.85 10.09
N ASP A 225 29.16 -6.60 10.01
CA ASP A 225 30.19 -7.62 9.78
C ASP A 225 30.54 -8.37 11.09
N GLY A 226 29.90 -8.00 12.21
CA GLY A 226 30.05 -8.67 13.50
C GLY A 226 29.45 -10.08 13.50
N ASP A 227 30.13 -11.01 14.14
CA ASP A 227 29.53 -12.30 14.52
C ASP A 227 28.28 -12.02 15.36
N LEU A 228 27.20 -12.74 15.07
CA LEU A 228 25.95 -12.64 15.83
C LEU A 228 26.23 -12.96 17.32
N ALA A 229 25.99 -12.02 18.23
CA ALA A 229 26.10 -12.24 19.68
C ALA A 229 25.19 -13.39 20.10
N ASP A 230 25.53 -14.12 21.17
CA ASP A 230 24.85 -15.36 21.57
C ASP A 230 23.35 -15.17 21.90
N GLU A 231 22.95 -14.00 22.39
CA GLU A 231 21.56 -13.70 22.78
C GLU A 231 20.82 -12.74 21.81
N PRO A 232 19.52 -12.94 21.51
CA PRO A 232 18.76 -12.06 20.64
C PRO A 232 18.64 -10.64 21.22
N GLY A 233 19.13 -9.65 20.49
CA GLY A 233 19.02 -8.23 20.89
C GLY A 233 20.30 -7.62 21.45
N GLU A 234 21.28 -8.41 21.90
CA GLU A 234 22.54 -7.88 22.44
C GLU A 234 23.43 -7.21 21.38
N GLU A 235 23.22 -7.57 20.12
CA GLU A 235 23.87 -6.98 18.94
C GLU A 235 23.36 -5.57 18.64
N PHE A 236 22.21 -5.19 19.21
CA PHE A 236 21.48 -4.01 18.78
C PHE A 236 21.30 -3.04 19.94
N HIS A 237 21.93 -1.87 19.81
CA HIS A 237 21.67 -0.76 20.71
C HIS A 237 20.15 -0.47 20.72
N HIS A 238 19.63 -0.23 21.93
CA HIS A 238 18.21 0.05 22.18
C HIS A 238 17.18 -1.04 21.82
N LEU A 239 17.58 -2.24 21.38
CA LEU A 239 16.71 -3.42 21.40
C LEU A 239 16.97 -4.25 22.64
N ARG A 240 15.91 -4.82 23.21
CA ARG A 240 16.04 -5.80 24.30
C ARG A 240 15.31 -7.07 23.95
N GLY A 241 15.99 -8.19 24.15
CA GLY A 241 15.36 -9.49 24.22
C GLY A 241 14.27 -9.49 25.31
N THR A 242 13.17 -10.14 25.00
CA THR A 242 12.09 -10.51 25.92
C THR A 242 12.08 -12.03 26.06
N GLU A 243 11.26 -12.58 26.95
CA GLU A 243 11.08 -14.03 27.07
C GLU A 243 10.55 -14.67 25.76
N GLU A 244 9.88 -13.88 24.90
CA GLU A 244 9.35 -14.32 23.60
C GLU A 244 10.34 -14.08 22.45
N SER A 245 11.54 -13.54 22.73
CA SER A 245 12.51 -13.25 21.68
C SER A 245 13.14 -14.51 21.13
N VAL A 246 13.07 -14.65 19.80
CA VAL A 246 13.52 -15.86 19.10
C VAL A 246 14.35 -15.47 17.89
N ARG A 247 15.48 -16.16 17.69
CA ARG A 247 16.25 -16.10 16.44
C ARG A 247 15.54 -16.86 15.34
N LEU A 248 15.56 -16.29 14.15
CA LEU A 248 14.84 -16.84 13.02
C LEU A 248 15.78 -17.56 12.06
N PRO A 249 15.30 -18.62 11.38
CA PRO A 249 16.00 -19.13 10.22
C PRO A 249 16.09 -18.02 9.15
N ARG A 250 16.99 -18.19 8.17
CA ARG A 250 17.15 -17.23 7.06
C ARG A 250 15.89 -17.20 6.18
N LEU A 251 14.92 -16.39 6.58
CA LEU A 251 13.71 -16.07 5.83
C LEU A 251 13.91 -14.71 5.17
N SER A 252 13.89 -14.68 3.84
CA SER A 252 14.15 -13.44 3.08
C SER A 252 12.86 -12.81 2.59
N LEU A 253 12.66 -11.52 2.88
CA LEU A 253 11.56 -10.75 2.32
C LEU A 253 11.69 -10.54 0.79
N LEU A 254 12.88 -10.75 0.23
CA LEU A 254 13.07 -10.78 -1.23
C LEU A 254 12.42 -12.02 -1.86
N ASP A 255 12.31 -13.11 -1.11
CA ASP A 255 11.60 -14.31 -1.55
C ASP A 255 10.13 -14.27 -1.13
N ALA A 256 9.31 -13.99 -2.14
CA ALA A 256 7.88 -14.17 -2.16
C ALA A 256 7.31 -15.38 -1.40
N GLY A 257 7.93 -16.54 -1.60
CA GLY A 257 7.45 -17.81 -1.07
C GLY A 257 7.46 -17.80 0.45
N THR A 258 8.37 -17.04 1.05
CA THR A 258 8.47 -16.92 2.51
C THR A 258 7.41 -15.99 3.12
N HIS A 259 6.80 -15.09 2.35
CA HIS A 259 5.89 -14.05 2.88
C HIS A 259 4.74 -14.64 3.70
N GLY A 260 4.22 -15.80 3.30
CA GLY A 260 3.15 -16.48 4.05
C GLY A 260 3.60 -16.95 5.43
N ALA A 261 4.79 -17.56 5.51
CA ALA A 261 5.38 -18.02 6.76
C ALA A 261 5.79 -16.85 7.66
N VAL A 262 6.39 -15.81 7.09
CA VAL A 262 6.76 -14.60 7.84
C VAL A 262 5.51 -13.92 8.39
N ARG A 263 4.46 -13.74 7.58
CA ARG A 263 3.17 -13.19 8.06
C ARG A 263 2.62 -13.99 9.24
N GLN A 264 2.58 -15.33 9.11
CA GLN A 264 2.06 -16.21 10.15
C GLN A 264 2.84 -16.08 11.47
N LEU A 265 4.16 -15.95 11.39
CA LEU A 265 4.99 -15.67 12.56
C LEU A 265 4.62 -14.33 13.21
N LEU A 266 4.59 -13.25 12.42
CA LEU A 266 4.35 -11.90 12.94
C LEU A 266 2.94 -11.69 13.49
N THR A 267 1.96 -12.50 13.06
CA THR A 267 0.61 -12.46 13.64
C THR A 267 0.52 -13.10 15.03
N GLN A 268 1.54 -13.85 15.44
CA GLN A 268 1.55 -14.63 16.68
C GLN A 268 2.52 -14.11 17.74
N VAL A 269 3.45 -13.24 17.35
CA VAL A 269 4.50 -12.72 18.23
C VAL A 269 4.36 -11.22 18.34
N ASP A 270 4.33 -10.69 19.56
CA ASP A 270 4.32 -9.24 19.79
C ASP A 270 5.75 -8.66 19.73
N GLY A 271 5.86 -7.33 19.66
CA GLY A 271 7.13 -6.63 19.61
C GLY A 271 7.64 -6.41 18.19
N ALA A 272 8.96 -6.25 18.07
CA ALA A 272 9.64 -5.90 16.84
C ALA A 272 10.43 -7.08 16.26
N THR A 273 10.51 -7.07 14.94
CA THR A 273 11.30 -8.03 14.15
C THR A 273 12.41 -7.30 13.41
N VAL A 274 13.63 -7.79 13.53
CA VAL A 274 14.79 -7.22 12.82
C VAL A 274 14.92 -7.85 11.44
N VAL A 275 15.05 -6.98 10.44
CA VAL A 275 15.38 -7.31 9.06
C VAL A 275 16.78 -6.75 8.79
N ASP A 276 17.69 -7.60 8.35
CA ASP A 276 19.06 -7.19 8.06
C ASP A 276 19.19 -6.40 6.74
N ALA A 277 20.40 -5.94 6.46
CA ALA A 277 20.75 -5.19 5.25
C ALA A 277 20.66 -6.01 3.95
N ASP A 278 20.38 -7.32 4.02
CA ASP A 278 20.14 -8.21 2.87
C ASP A 278 18.64 -8.58 2.73
N GLY A 279 17.78 -8.07 3.60
CA GLY A 279 16.35 -8.34 3.60
C GLY A 279 15.94 -9.64 4.29
N ASN A 280 16.83 -10.25 5.09
CA ASN A 280 16.52 -11.45 5.87
C ASN A 280 16.09 -11.11 7.29
N LEU A 281 15.13 -11.87 7.81
CA LEU A 281 14.73 -11.80 9.20
C LEU A 281 15.82 -12.40 10.09
N ARG A 282 16.14 -11.71 11.19
CA ARG A 282 17.17 -12.12 12.16
C ARG A 282 16.59 -12.58 13.48
N ALA A 283 15.71 -11.77 14.05
CA ALA A 283 15.07 -12.03 15.34
C ALA A 283 13.70 -11.37 15.39
N THR A 284 12.81 -11.91 16.22
CA THR A 284 11.49 -11.33 16.51
C THR A 284 11.24 -11.34 18.02
N GLY A 285 10.17 -10.69 18.47
CA GLY A 285 9.83 -10.63 19.90
C GLY A 285 10.56 -9.52 20.65
N LEU A 286 11.25 -8.62 19.94
CA LEU A 286 12.15 -7.64 20.56
C LEU A 286 11.40 -6.41 21.07
N HIS A 287 11.81 -5.91 22.23
CA HIS A 287 11.28 -4.67 22.79
C HIS A 287 12.11 -3.47 22.33
N LEU A 288 11.44 -2.52 21.65
CA LEU A 288 12.05 -1.24 21.28
C LEU A 288 12.16 -0.33 22.51
N THR A 289 13.39 -0.06 22.96
CA THR A 289 13.64 0.93 24.01
C THR A 289 14.01 2.28 23.41
N ALA A 290 13.88 3.34 24.20
CA ALA A 290 14.19 4.69 23.78
C ALA A 290 14.99 5.41 24.87
N SER A 291 15.98 6.20 24.45
CA SER A 291 16.77 7.06 25.31
C SER A 291 15.91 8.14 25.97
N VAL A 292 16.45 8.76 27.02
CA VAL A 292 15.80 9.91 27.67
C VAL A 292 15.65 11.07 26.68
N ASP A 293 16.62 11.24 25.77
CA ASP A 293 16.57 12.28 24.75
C ASP A 293 15.47 12.02 23.72
N ALA A 294 15.32 10.79 23.24
CA ALA A 294 14.20 10.42 22.37
C ALA A 294 12.85 10.66 23.07
N GLN A 295 12.71 10.33 24.36
CA GLN A 295 11.48 10.56 25.12
C GLN A 295 11.14 12.06 25.24
N ARG A 296 12.16 12.92 25.36
CA ARG A 296 12.03 14.36 25.51
C ARG A 296 11.83 15.10 24.19
N LEU A 297 12.58 14.73 23.15
CA LEU A 297 12.68 15.47 21.90
C LEU A 297 11.70 14.97 20.83
N VAL A 298 11.38 13.67 20.83
CA VAL A 298 10.43 13.08 19.88
C VAL A 298 9.02 13.26 20.43
N ALA A 299 8.38 14.34 19.99
CA ALA A 299 6.99 14.58 20.31
C ALA A 299 6.09 13.65 19.48
N VAL A 300 5.34 12.80 20.17
CA VAL A 300 4.39 11.86 19.56
C VAL A 300 2.96 12.41 19.72
N PRO A 301 2.16 12.50 18.64
CA PRO A 301 0.78 12.97 18.74
C PRO A 301 -0.03 12.14 19.76
N ARG A 302 -0.85 12.82 20.58
CA ARG A 302 -1.77 12.15 21.51
C ARG A 302 -2.73 11.26 20.73
N GLY A 303 -2.99 10.05 21.24
CA GLY A 303 -3.88 9.06 20.60
C GLY A 303 -3.20 8.12 19.61
N ARG A 304 -1.88 8.23 19.40
CA ARG A 304 -1.10 7.22 18.66
C ARG A 304 -0.93 5.95 19.49
N GLY A 305 -0.93 4.79 18.83
CA GLY A 305 -0.66 3.50 19.46
C GLY A 305 0.77 3.41 20.04
N THR A 306 0.95 2.47 20.96
CA THR A 306 2.25 2.19 21.60
C THR A 306 3.32 1.81 20.59
N ARG A 307 2.98 1.02 19.56
CA ARG A 307 3.90 0.62 18.47
C ARG A 307 4.45 1.82 17.70
N HIS A 308 3.58 2.75 17.28
CA HIS A 308 4.03 3.97 16.59
C HIS A 308 4.92 4.85 17.48
N THR A 309 4.57 4.98 18.76
CA THR A 309 5.35 5.75 19.73
C THR A 309 6.76 5.16 19.90
N ALA A 310 6.83 3.84 20.07
CA ALA A 310 8.08 3.11 20.24
C ALA A 310 8.94 3.16 18.97
N ALA A 311 8.35 2.89 17.80
CA ALA A 311 9.04 2.96 16.50
C ALA A 311 9.60 4.35 16.21
N GLN A 312 8.81 5.40 16.45
CA GLN A 312 9.25 6.77 16.22
C GLN A 312 10.44 7.12 17.12
N ARG A 313 10.34 6.85 18.43
CA ARG A 313 11.43 7.13 19.38
C ARG A 313 12.68 6.29 19.13
N TYR A 314 12.51 5.00 18.89
CA TYR A 314 13.62 4.11 18.55
C TYR A 314 14.36 4.59 17.30
N SER A 315 13.63 4.97 16.24
CA SER A 315 14.25 5.48 15.01
C SER A 315 15.01 6.79 15.17
N PHE A 316 14.80 7.52 16.27
CA PHE A 316 15.59 8.71 16.62
C PHE A 316 16.95 8.33 17.20
N ASP A 317 16.98 7.30 18.06
CA ASP A 317 18.22 6.82 18.66
C ASP A 317 19.05 6.00 17.66
N GLU A 318 18.40 5.28 16.75
CA GLU A 318 19.03 4.33 15.83
C GLU A 318 19.04 4.84 14.38
N GLU A 319 19.99 5.73 14.09
CA GLU A 319 20.14 6.46 12.81
C GLU A 319 20.35 5.58 11.56
N ARG A 320 20.80 4.34 11.77
CA ARG A 320 21.08 3.32 10.74
C ARG A 320 19.91 2.37 10.50
N THR A 321 18.71 2.73 10.97
CA THR A 321 17.52 1.91 10.83
C THR A 321 16.36 2.65 10.17
N VAL A 322 15.47 1.88 9.58
CA VAL A 322 14.15 2.32 9.13
C VAL A 322 13.12 1.42 9.78
N VAL A 323 12.15 2.02 10.48
CA VAL A 323 11.14 1.25 11.22
C VAL A 323 9.81 1.31 10.48
N PHE A 324 9.27 0.14 10.14
CA PHE A 324 7.96 -0.02 9.51
C PHE A 324 6.98 -0.51 10.56
N VAL A 325 5.85 0.18 10.69
CA VAL A 325 4.76 -0.21 11.59
C VAL A 325 3.53 -0.47 10.76
N VAL A 326 3.03 -1.71 10.78
CA VAL A 326 1.73 -2.08 10.24
C VAL A 326 0.74 -2.10 11.40
N SER A 327 -0.35 -1.37 11.24
CA SER A 327 -1.41 -1.28 12.23
C SER A 327 -2.41 -2.42 12.00
N ALA A 328 -3.06 -2.92 13.05
CA ALA A 328 -3.99 -4.05 12.93
C ALA A 328 -5.24 -3.71 12.09
N ASP A 329 -5.57 -2.43 11.97
CA ASP A 329 -6.61 -1.89 11.10
C ASP A 329 -6.14 -1.69 9.63
N GLY A 330 -4.87 -1.98 9.32
CA GLY A 330 -4.34 -1.97 7.95
C GLY A 330 -3.34 -0.85 7.61
N PRO A 331 -3.36 0.36 8.21
CA PRO A 331 -2.41 1.40 7.87
C PRO A 331 -0.95 1.04 8.12
N VAL A 332 -0.06 1.46 7.21
CA VAL A 332 1.39 1.27 7.33
C VAL A 332 2.07 2.63 7.55
N SER A 333 2.94 2.75 8.54
CA SER A 333 3.75 3.95 8.79
C SER A 333 5.23 3.60 8.73
N VAL A 334 6.03 4.51 8.17
CA VAL A 334 7.49 4.35 8.08
C VAL A 334 8.15 5.47 8.86
N PHE A 335 9.14 5.12 9.68
CA PHE A 335 9.86 6.02 10.55
C PHE A 335 11.37 5.96 10.32
N SER A 336 12.01 7.11 10.40
CA SER A 336 13.46 7.28 10.38
C SER A 336 13.79 8.62 11.07
N ASP A 337 14.89 8.67 11.82
CA ASP A 337 15.36 9.88 12.52
C ASP A 337 14.32 10.53 13.45
N GLY A 338 13.47 9.73 14.10
CA GLY A 338 12.42 10.27 14.96
C GLY A 338 11.23 10.88 14.21
N ALA A 339 11.22 10.79 12.88
CA ALA A 339 10.19 11.37 12.03
C ALA A 339 9.39 10.27 11.31
N ARG A 340 8.10 10.54 11.08
CA ARG A 340 7.28 9.73 10.17
C ARG A 340 7.57 10.19 8.74
N ILE A 341 8.24 9.37 7.96
CA ILE A 341 8.69 9.67 6.59
C ILE A 341 7.72 9.17 5.51
N ALA A 342 6.81 8.25 5.88
CA ALA A 342 5.67 7.85 5.04
C ALA A 342 4.50 7.34 5.89
N ALA A 343 3.28 7.48 5.37
CA ALA A 343 2.07 6.90 5.92
C ALA A 343 1.16 6.40 4.79
N ILE A 344 0.65 5.19 4.97
CA ILE A 344 -0.24 4.47 4.08
C ILE A 344 -1.52 4.30 4.87
N ASP A 345 -2.44 5.25 4.74
CA ASP A 345 -3.71 5.18 5.42
C ASP A 345 -4.68 4.37 4.55
N ALA A 346 -5.16 3.24 5.07
CA ALA A 346 -6.32 2.56 4.50
C ALA A 346 -7.57 3.34 4.98
N GLY A 347 -8.00 4.33 4.20
CA GLY A 347 -9.03 5.28 4.62
C GLY A 347 -10.31 5.20 3.81
N HIS A 348 -11.45 5.40 4.48
CA HIS A 348 -12.64 6.00 3.90
C HIS A 348 -12.30 7.43 3.45
N VAL A 349 -12.74 7.84 2.26
CA VAL A 349 -12.21 9.05 1.63
C VAL A 349 -12.56 10.33 2.37
N GLY A 350 -11.52 11.05 2.73
CA GLY A 350 -11.43 12.50 2.64
C GLY A 350 -10.02 12.82 2.16
N MET A 351 -9.87 13.14 0.87
CA MET A 351 -8.60 13.48 0.20
C MET A 351 -7.40 12.61 0.58
N VAL A 352 -7.05 11.66 -0.30
CA VAL A 352 -5.67 11.12 -0.39
C VAL A 352 -4.76 12.25 -0.89
N GLY A 353 -4.50 13.21 -0.01
CA GLY A 353 -3.35 14.09 -0.09
C GLY A 353 -2.15 13.27 0.34
N VAL A 354 -1.63 12.42 -0.54
CA VAL A 354 -0.20 12.10 -0.46
C VAL A 354 0.49 13.39 -0.86
N ASP A 355 0.72 14.29 0.09
CA ASP A 355 1.90 15.13 -0.01
C ASP A 355 3.05 14.31 0.59
N PRO A 356 3.87 13.65 -0.26
CA PRO A 356 5.05 12.92 0.20
C PRO A 356 6.08 13.84 0.87
N ASN A 357 5.86 15.16 0.83
CA ASN A 357 6.66 16.18 1.46
C ASN A 357 5.93 16.95 2.56
N ALA A 358 4.68 16.64 2.92
CA ALA A 358 4.02 17.34 4.01
C ALA A 358 4.59 16.83 5.34
N PRO A 359 5.45 17.60 6.03
CA PRO A 359 5.65 17.34 7.44
C PRO A 359 4.30 17.30 8.14
N THR A 360 4.06 16.30 8.98
CA THR A 360 2.99 16.37 9.99
C THR A 360 3.11 17.66 10.79
N ASP A 361 1.97 18.29 11.13
CA ASP A 361 1.84 19.58 11.80
C ASP A 361 3.03 19.97 12.69
N GLY A 362 3.71 21.05 12.31
CA GLY A 362 4.80 21.67 13.07
C GLY A 362 6.18 21.06 12.83
N VAL A 363 6.36 20.11 11.91
CA VAL A 363 7.69 19.66 11.47
C VAL A 363 8.15 20.50 10.26
N VAL A 364 9.42 20.87 10.21
CA VAL A 364 10.09 21.53 9.08
C VAL A 364 11.15 20.57 8.61
N SER A 365 11.22 20.29 7.31
CA SER A 365 12.28 19.45 6.76
C SER A 365 13.36 20.32 6.09
N THR A 366 14.60 19.87 6.15
CA THR A 366 15.72 20.42 5.36
C THR A 366 16.56 19.27 4.83
N THR A 367 17.42 19.51 3.86
CA THR A 367 18.31 18.46 3.32
C THR A 367 19.74 18.76 3.74
N CYS A 368 20.41 17.76 4.32
CA CYS A 368 21.83 17.84 4.62
C CYS A 368 22.62 18.11 3.34
N THR A 369 23.36 19.21 3.30
CA THR A 369 24.13 19.63 2.12
C THR A 369 25.32 18.72 1.82
N ARG A 370 25.71 17.85 2.77
CA ARG A 370 26.85 16.93 2.62
C ARG A 370 26.42 15.55 2.11
N CYS A 371 25.48 14.91 2.81
CA CYS A 371 25.07 13.53 2.49
C CYS A 371 23.68 13.44 1.85
N THR A 372 23.04 14.58 1.55
CA THR A 372 21.69 14.66 0.97
C THR A 372 20.57 14.05 1.82
N ARG A 373 20.85 13.64 3.06
CA ARG A 373 19.83 13.12 4.00
C ARG A 373 18.84 14.19 4.38
N ARG A 374 17.55 13.86 4.32
CA ARG A 374 16.48 14.74 4.77
C ARG A 374 16.45 14.74 6.30
N LEU A 375 16.52 15.92 6.88
CA LEU A 375 16.50 16.18 8.32
C LEU A 375 15.16 16.78 8.68
N TYR A 376 14.57 16.33 9.78
CA TYR A 376 13.27 16.79 10.23
C TYR A 376 13.42 17.51 11.58
N VAL A 377 12.95 18.75 11.66
CA VAL A 377 12.97 19.57 12.87
C VAL A 377 11.54 19.92 13.24
N ARG A 378 11.10 19.52 14.43
CA ARG A 378 9.82 20.00 14.95
C ARG A 378 9.98 21.37 15.59
N ARG A 379 9.13 22.34 15.23
CA ARG A 379 8.95 23.57 16.01
C ARG A 379 8.42 23.15 17.37
N ALA A 380 9.17 23.45 18.44
CA ALA A 380 8.70 23.19 19.79
C ALA A 380 7.45 24.04 20.07
N PRO A 381 6.37 23.48 20.65
CA PRO A 381 5.22 24.28 21.06
C PRO A 381 5.66 25.19 22.22
N GLY A 382 5.59 26.51 22.02
CA GLY A 382 5.81 27.51 23.08
C GLY A 382 7.18 28.22 23.09
N THR A 383 8.05 28.03 22.11
CA THR A 383 9.30 28.83 21.98
C THR A 383 9.06 30.10 21.16
N LEU A 384 8.30 31.02 21.74
CA LEU A 384 8.39 32.46 21.45
C LEU A 384 8.24 33.22 22.78
N ALA A 385 9.24 33.06 23.63
CA ALA A 385 9.77 34.19 24.39
C ALA A 385 11.26 34.20 24.01
N LEU A 386 11.61 35.07 23.07
CA LEU A 386 13.01 35.48 22.93
C LEU A 386 13.32 36.22 24.23
N ASP A 387 14.29 35.74 25.01
CA ASP A 387 14.94 36.59 25.99
C ASP A 387 15.59 37.75 25.21
N ASP A 388 15.29 38.98 25.62
CA ASP A 388 15.64 40.25 24.95
C ASP A 388 17.16 40.56 24.87
N ASP A 389 18.06 39.59 25.17
CA ASP A 389 19.48 39.88 25.43
C ASP A 389 20.50 39.21 24.48
N VAL A 390 20.10 38.78 23.28
CA VAL A 390 21.07 38.38 22.24
C VAL A 390 20.94 39.26 20.99
N THR A 391 21.47 40.48 21.10
CA THR A 391 21.80 41.31 19.94
C THR A 391 23.18 40.92 19.42
N ASP A 392 23.21 39.93 18.53
CA ASP A 392 24.33 39.79 17.60
C ASP A 392 23.79 39.81 16.16
N VAL A 393 24.17 40.88 15.47
CA VAL A 393 23.72 41.34 14.17
C VAL A 393 23.88 40.24 13.11
N ILE A 394 22.76 39.78 12.55
CA ILE A 394 22.69 39.16 11.23
C ILE A 394 21.83 40.09 10.38
N ASP A 395 22.48 40.85 9.49
CA ASP A 395 21.84 41.53 8.36
C ASP A 395 20.98 40.51 7.59
N ASP A 396 19.77 40.91 7.21
CA ASP A 396 18.68 40.08 6.66
C ASP A 396 17.76 39.39 7.68
N GLY A 397 17.29 40.13 8.71
CA GLY A 397 15.89 40.12 9.20
C GLY A 397 15.15 38.80 9.51
N VAL A 398 15.80 37.64 9.50
CA VAL A 398 15.16 36.33 9.70
C VAL A 398 15.91 35.59 10.80
N ALA A 399 15.26 35.49 11.97
CA ALA A 399 15.82 34.76 13.10
C ALA A 399 16.05 33.28 12.73
N PRO A 400 17.21 32.70 13.07
CA PRO A 400 17.44 31.27 12.91
C PRO A 400 16.44 30.50 13.78
N VAL A 401 15.68 29.58 13.17
CA VAL A 401 14.63 28.82 13.87
C VAL A 401 15.19 27.60 14.59
N ALA A 402 16.27 27.01 14.08
CA ALA A 402 16.99 25.92 14.76
C ALA A 402 18.37 25.66 14.13
N ARG A 403 19.32 25.16 14.92
CA ARG A 403 20.48 24.42 14.41
C ARG A 403 20.20 22.93 14.53
N ILE A 404 20.37 22.19 13.44
CA ILE A 404 20.28 20.74 13.41
C ILE A 404 21.61 20.16 12.93
N THR A 405 22.15 19.20 13.68
CA THR A 405 23.32 18.44 13.24
C THR A 405 22.84 17.19 12.52
N CYS A 406 23.34 16.97 11.30
CA CYS A 406 23.02 15.77 10.54
C CYS A 406 23.59 14.55 11.29
N PRO A 407 22.74 13.59 11.70
CA PRO A 407 23.16 12.40 12.42
C PRO A 407 24.24 11.62 11.67
N VAL A 408 24.02 11.40 10.37
CA VAL A 408 24.90 10.60 9.51
C VAL A 408 26.32 11.13 9.33
N CYS A 409 26.48 12.46 9.19
CA CYS A 409 27.76 13.02 8.74
C CYS A 409 28.26 14.18 9.60
N GLY A 410 27.60 14.44 10.72
CA GLY A 410 27.92 15.50 11.67
C GLY A 410 27.76 16.92 11.12
N THR A 411 27.21 17.10 9.92
CA THR A 411 27.10 18.43 9.30
C THR A 411 25.97 19.22 9.94
N THR A 412 26.29 20.34 10.59
CA THR A 412 25.29 21.23 11.17
C THR A 412 24.68 22.16 10.10
N ALA A 413 23.36 22.10 9.95
CA ALA A 413 22.57 23.03 9.15
C ALA A 413 21.85 24.01 10.08
N THR A 414 21.76 25.28 9.66
CA THR A 414 20.90 26.27 10.30
C THR A 414 19.63 26.40 9.47
N ILE A 415 18.48 26.10 10.07
CA ILE A 415 17.18 26.29 9.43
C ILE A 415 16.75 27.72 9.71
N VAL A 416 16.69 28.52 8.65
CA VAL A 416 16.15 29.87 8.68
C VAL A 416 14.67 29.76 8.33
N GLY A 417 13.79 30.13 9.26
CA GLY A 417 12.35 29.96 9.09
C GLY A 417 11.84 30.82 7.94
N ALA A 418 11.20 30.21 6.96
CA ALA A 418 10.37 30.97 6.04
C ALA A 418 9.09 31.42 6.78
N VAL A 419 8.76 32.70 6.62
CA VAL A 419 7.39 33.20 6.78
C VAL A 419 6.51 32.49 5.75
N GLU A 420 5.28 32.13 6.11
CA GLU A 420 4.35 31.35 5.27
C GLU A 420 4.41 31.77 3.79
N GLY A 421 4.70 30.81 2.90
CA GLY A 421 4.67 31.00 1.44
C GLY A 421 6.01 31.08 0.71
N ALA A 422 7.16 30.96 1.38
CA ALA A 422 8.48 30.90 0.72
C ALA A 422 9.29 29.65 1.10
N PRO A 423 10.17 29.11 0.22
CA PRO A 423 11.08 28.02 0.58
C PRO A 423 12.15 28.52 1.56
N ALA A 424 12.39 27.74 2.62
CA ALA A 424 13.47 28.02 3.59
C ALA A 424 14.84 28.02 2.89
N ARG A 425 15.64 29.07 3.09
CA ARG A 425 17.01 29.17 2.59
C ARG A 425 18.01 28.75 3.66
N VAL A 426 18.95 27.88 3.30
CA VAL A 426 20.07 27.49 4.16
C VAL A 426 21.18 28.53 4.02
N VAL A 427 21.47 29.26 5.11
CA VAL A 427 22.60 30.20 5.16
C VAL A 427 23.81 29.50 5.78
N LYS A 428 24.94 29.48 5.07
CA LYS A 428 26.19 28.83 5.48
C LYS A 428 27.03 29.83 6.29
N ARG A 429 27.43 29.50 7.52
CA ARG A 429 28.59 30.15 8.17
C ARG A 429 29.83 29.31 7.84
N ARG A 430 30.80 29.91 7.14
CA ARG A 430 32.15 29.33 7.03
C ARG A 430 32.83 29.49 8.39
N GLY A 431 33.21 28.37 9.00
CA GLY A 431 34.32 28.30 9.95
C GLY A 431 35.59 28.03 9.18
#